data_AF-A0A0U5GII4-F1
#
_entry.id   AF-A0A0U5GII4-F1
#
_cell.length_a   1.000
_cell.length_b   1.000
_cell.length_c   1.000
_cell.angle_alpha   90.00
_cell.angle_beta   90.00
_cell.angle_gamma   90.00
#
_symmetry.space_group_name_H-M   'P 1'
#
loop_
_entity.id
_entity.type
_entity.pdbx_description
1 polymer ?
#
loop_
_entity_poly.entity_id
_entity_poly.type
_entity_poly.pdbx_seq_one_letter_code
_entity_poly.pdbx_strand_id
1 'polypeptide(L)'
;MDDHLINLSDLPPELILHIGSYLWLKDLSSLVQTAKYFNALFTSRLYALGAKHVGPSTSPLILAVQNGPITAVDKLLEKGADPSRYSGDINAFIAAVKDYKPRALKRLLAPGVSPSMPVTEFKSLLQMAVIPYRLTLLNYLLDAAPGYYPDDDGAWIEALQYAILECRYRAAHVLLEAARRNISSPAQKIDTDTIYTAVYRGDCDAIRLLLAFGWDPNASIGVTTPLHIAAEAGRVDLVKLLLRSGAEANARDRQSSPPLLGATAGRHAKVVQLLLKAGADVNAANSFGHTPLHECARRDSLRILDLLLDAGARADITDHTGVAPLHTAISHGVPVEMIERLLDAGARVNGLDPHLRTPLFLAAQKGDAHTLNALLSAGADIKLDVEQGSMSPLHTAAVAGRAEVIQPLVGAGMDIEAVD
;
A
#
# COMPACT_ATOMS: atom_id res chain seq x y z
N MET A 1 -51.46 26.32 -47.61
CA MET A 1 -50.46 26.14 -48.68
C MET A 1 -49.73 27.47 -48.78
N ASP A 2 -48.55 27.66 -48.23
CA ASP A 2 -47.54 26.69 -47.78
C ASP A 2 -46.88 27.15 -46.48
N ASP A 3 -46.64 26.19 -45.58
CA ASP A 3 -45.90 26.38 -44.32
C ASP A 3 -44.44 26.70 -44.62
N HIS A 4 -44.13 27.97 -44.86
CA HIS A 4 -42.77 28.46 -44.77
C HIS A 4 -42.39 28.60 -43.30
N LEU A 5 -41.75 27.55 -42.77
CA LEU A 5 -40.99 27.59 -41.52
C LEU A 5 -39.92 28.69 -41.65
N ILE A 6 -40.18 29.85 -41.07
CA ILE A 6 -39.19 30.92 -40.93
C ILE A 6 -38.15 30.45 -39.92
N ASN A 7 -36.90 30.33 -40.35
CA ASN A 7 -35.81 30.01 -39.45
C ASN A 7 -35.41 31.29 -38.69
N LEU A 8 -35.63 31.29 -37.36
CA LEU A 8 -35.42 32.45 -36.49
C LEU A 8 -33.97 32.96 -36.47
N SER A 9 -33.01 32.16 -36.94
CA SER A 9 -31.60 32.54 -37.12
C SER A 9 -31.36 33.62 -38.17
N ASP A 10 -32.32 33.81 -39.08
CA ASP A 10 -32.13 34.66 -40.27
C ASP A 10 -32.73 36.06 -40.07
N LEU A 11 -33.23 36.36 -38.86
CA LEU A 11 -33.79 37.65 -38.50
C LEU A 11 -32.77 38.55 -37.80
N PRO A 12 -32.90 39.88 -37.94
CA PRO A 12 -32.03 40.83 -37.25
C PRO A 12 -32.12 40.68 -35.72
N PRO A 13 -31.02 40.82 -34.97
CA PRO A 13 -30.98 40.62 -33.51
C PRO A 13 -31.99 41.49 -32.75
N GLU A 14 -32.26 42.71 -33.23
CA GLU A 14 -33.23 43.61 -32.60
C GLU A 14 -34.68 43.09 -32.75
N LEU A 15 -34.99 42.40 -33.85
CA LEU A 15 -36.32 41.83 -34.09
C LEU A 15 -36.57 40.57 -33.24
N ILE A 16 -35.53 39.77 -33.01
CA ILE A 16 -35.58 38.59 -32.12
C ILE A 16 -35.82 39.02 -30.66
N LEU A 17 -35.17 40.10 -30.22
CA LEU A 17 -35.41 40.72 -28.91
C LEU A 17 -36.82 41.31 -28.79
N HIS A 18 -37.36 41.88 -29.88
CA HIS A 18 -38.72 42.42 -29.92
C HIS A 18 -39.79 41.32 -29.90
N ILE A 19 -39.60 40.21 -30.64
CA ILE A 19 -40.48 39.03 -30.63
C ILE A 19 -40.47 38.34 -29.26
N GLY A 20 -39.30 38.23 -28.61
CA GLY A 20 -39.17 37.71 -27.25
C GLY A 20 -39.89 38.54 -26.17
N SER A 21 -40.24 39.80 -26.47
CA SER A 21 -41.05 40.65 -25.59
C SER A 21 -42.56 40.52 -25.83
N TYR A 22 -42.98 40.08 -27.02
CA TYR A 22 -44.39 40.04 -27.46
C TYR A 22 -45.08 38.68 -27.26
N LEU A 23 -44.32 37.58 -27.25
CA LEU A 23 -44.89 36.22 -27.27
C LEU A 23 -45.17 35.65 -25.87
N TRP A 24 -46.07 36.26 -25.11
CA TRP A 24 -46.83 35.59 -24.03
C TRP A 24 -47.62 34.38 -24.60
N LEU A 25 -46.94 33.32 -25.04
CA LEU A 25 -47.53 32.22 -25.80
C LEU A 25 -47.80 30.99 -24.93
N LYS A 26 -49.02 30.47 -25.12
CA LYS A 26 -49.76 29.51 -24.28
C LYS A 26 -49.42 28.03 -24.51
N ASP A 27 -48.36 27.67 -25.25
CA ASP A 27 -48.11 26.26 -25.61
C ASP A 27 -46.69 25.78 -25.26
N LEU A 28 -46.64 24.66 -24.55
CA LEU A 28 -45.48 24.04 -23.90
C LEU A 28 -44.54 23.35 -24.89
N SER A 29 -45.08 22.95 -26.04
CA SER A 29 -44.40 22.11 -27.04
C SER A 29 -43.35 22.89 -27.83
N SER A 30 -43.60 24.17 -28.15
CA SER A 30 -42.62 25.05 -28.82
C SER A 30 -41.47 25.50 -27.89
N LEU A 31 -41.69 25.51 -26.57
CA LEU A 31 -40.74 25.98 -25.57
C LEU A 31 -39.57 25.01 -25.37
N VAL A 32 -39.82 23.70 -25.53
CA VAL A 32 -38.81 22.63 -25.44
C VAL A 32 -37.87 22.65 -26.65
N GLN A 33 -38.37 23.02 -27.83
CA GLN A 33 -37.55 23.12 -29.05
C GLN A 33 -36.57 24.31 -28.97
N THR A 34 -37.02 25.45 -28.44
CA THR A 34 -36.20 26.68 -28.30
C THR A 34 -35.26 26.61 -27.09
N ALA A 35 -35.65 25.92 -26.01
CA ALA A 35 -34.81 25.72 -24.82
C ALA A 35 -33.54 24.88 -25.11
N LYS A 36 -33.56 24.00 -26.13
CA LYS A 36 -32.36 23.27 -26.57
C LYS A 36 -31.25 24.17 -27.10
N TYR A 37 -31.57 25.38 -27.58
CA TYR A 37 -30.62 26.31 -28.19
C TYR A 37 -30.10 27.43 -27.27
N PHE A 38 -30.79 27.74 -26.17
CA PHE A 38 -30.50 28.95 -25.35
C PHE A 38 -30.33 28.65 -23.85
N ASN A 39 -29.52 27.64 -23.54
CA ASN A 39 -29.46 27.02 -22.20
C ASN A 39 -28.63 27.77 -21.12
N ALA A 40 -28.51 29.10 -21.22
CA ALA A 40 -27.81 29.91 -20.20
C ALA A 40 -28.55 31.20 -19.79
N LEU A 41 -29.43 31.74 -20.63
CA LEU A 41 -30.05 33.07 -20.42
C LEU A 41 -31.44 33.02 -19.78
N PHE A 42 -32.18 31.92 -19.91
CA PHE A 42 -33.58 31.85 -19.46
C PHE A 42 -33.78 31.28 -18.04
N THR A 43 -32.79 30.58 -17.49
CA THR A 43 -32.89 29.94 -16.17
C THR A 43 -33.03 30.94 -15.02
N SER A 44 -32.36 32.10 -15.11
CA SER A 44 -32.50 33.18 -14.11
C SER A 44 -33.85 33.91 -14.19
N ARG A 45 -34.49 33.95 -15.37
CA ARG A 45 -35.78 34.64 -15.58
C ARG A 45 -36.98 33.73 -15.24
N LEU A 46 -36.85 32.43 -15.43
CA LEU A 46 -37.85 31.43 -14.98
C LEU A 46 -37.99 31.39 -13.45
N TYR A 47 -36.93 31.69 -12.69
CA TYR A 47 -37.00 31.84 -11.23
C TYR A 47 -37.66 33.16 -10.79
N ALA A 48 -37.58 34.22 -11.59
CA ALA A 48 -38.29 35.48 -11.32
C ALA A 48 -39.82 35.31 -11.34
N LEU A 49 -40.32 34.20 -11.90
CA LEU A 49 -41.74 33.85 -11.98
C LEU A 49 -42.22 32.84 -10.92
N GLY A 50 -41.39 32.53 -9.90
CA GLY A 50 -41.88 31.81 -8.71
C GLY A 50 -42.13 30.31 -8.88
N ALA A 51 -41.45 29.65 -9.84
CA ALA A 51 -41.51 28.20 -10.00
C ALA A 51 -40.79 27.48 -8.84
N LYS A 52 -41.53 27.25 -7.73
CA LYS A 52 -41.12 26.41 -6.60
C LYS A 52 -40.93 24.93 -6.98
N HIS A 53 -41.34 24.54 -8.19
CA HIS A 53 -41.25 23.18 -8.72
C HIS A 53 -40.31 23.13 -9.91
N VAL A 54 -39.12 22.60 -9.62
CA VAL A 54 -38.17 22.10 -10.60
C VAL A 54 -38.64 20.70 -10.98
N GLY A 55 -38.78 20.41 -12.27
CA GLY A 55 -39.10 19.06 -12.75
C GLY A 55 -38.02 18.04 -12.36
N PRO A 56 -38.29 16.73 -12.45
CA PRO A 56 -37.41 15.67 -11.95
C PRO A 56 -36.00 15.62 -12.59
N SER A 57 -35.73 16.39 -13.65
CA SER A 57 -34.53 16.26 -14.49
C SER A 57 -33.66 17.52 -14.66
N THR A 58 -34.07 18.72 -14.22
CA THR A 58 -33.29 19.96 -14.48
C THR A 58 -33.43 21.06 -13.43
N SER A 59 -32.50 21.16 -12.48
CA SER A 59 -32.40 22.30 -11.55
C SER A 59 -31.71 23.54 -12.16
N PRO A 60 -32.39 24.72 -12.19
CA PRO A 60 -31.81 25.98 -12.65
C PRO A 60 -30.54 26.40 -11.90
N LEU A 61 -30.48 26.13 -10.59
CA LEU A 61 -29.32 26.43 -9.77
C LEU A 61 -28.13 25.53 -10.14
N ILE A 62 -28.39 24.24 -10.38
CA ILE A 62 -27.37 23.30 -10.86
C ILE A 62 -26.83 23.79 -12.20
N LEU A 63 -27.69 24.05 -13.19
CA LEU A 63 -27.25 24.55 -14.50
C LEU A 63 -26.47 25.87 -14.41
N ALA A 64 -26.88 26.79 -13.52
CA ALA A 64 -26.15 28.03 -13.28
C ALA A 64 -24.76 27.79 -12.68
N VAL A 65 -24.60 26.79 -11.81
CA VAL A 65 -23.30 26.39 -11.27
C VAL A 65 -22.41 25.78 -12.36
N GLN A 66 -22.96 24.90 -13.20
CA GLN A 66 -22.19 24.20 -14.24
C GLN A 66 -21.75 25.15 -15.36
N ASN A 67 -22.68 25.95 -15.87
CA ASN A 67 -22.55 26.65 -17.15
C ASN A 67 -22.77 28.17 -17.06
N GLY A 68 -23.27 28.68 -15.92
CA GLY A 68 -23.66 30.08 -15.76
C GLY A 68 -22.57 30.98 -15.15
N PRO A 69 -22.73 32.31 -15.28
CA PRO A 69 -21.90 33.27 -14.56
C PRO A 69 -22.22 33.25 -13.06
N ILE A 70 -21.25 33.60 -12.21
CA ILE A 70 -21.43 33.61 -10.75
C ILE A 70 -22.60 34.50 -10.28
N THR A 71 -22.88 35.57 -11.02
CA THR A 71 -24.01 36.48 -10.75
C THR A 71 -25.38 35.82 -10.90
N ALA A 72 -25.49 34.78 -11.73
CA ALA A 72 -26.71 34.00 -11.84
C ALA A 72 -26.90 33.10 -10.61
N VAL A 73 -25.81 32.52 -10.09
CA VAL A 73 -25.83 31.76 -8.83
C VAL A 73 -26.26 32.66 -7.67
N ASP A 74 -25.62 33.82 -7.52
CA ASP A 74 -25.94 34.78 -6.45
C ASP A 74 -27.43 35.18 -6.46
N LYS A 75 -27.97 35.54 -7.64
CA LYS A 75 -29.40 35.88 -7.80
C LYS A 75 -30.35 34.74 -7.47
N LEU A 76 -30.00 33.51 -7.81
CA LEU A 76 -30.85 32.34 -7.52
C LEU A 76 -30.90 32.06 -6.01
N LEU A 77 -29.76 32.19 -5.33
CA LEU A 77 -29.68 32.03 -3.87
C LEU A 77 -30.45 33.14 -3.15
N GLU A 78 -30.33 34.40 -3.58
CA GLU A 78 -31.14 35.53 -3.06
C GLU A 78 -32.65 35.32 -3.21
N LYS A 79 -33.07 34.55 -4.22
CA LYS A 79 -34.48 34.20 -4.48
C LYS A 79 -34.94 32.95 -3.73
N GLY A 80 -34.11 32.39 -2.86
CA GLY A 80 -34.45 31.23 -2.02
C GLY A 80 -34.30 29.88 -2.73
N ALA A 81 -33.46 29.79 -3.76
CA ALA A 81 -33.11 28.50 -4.33
C ALA A 81 -32.33 27.65 -3.32
N ASP A 82 -32.81 26.44 -3.07
CA ASP A 82 -32.19 25.50 -2.14
C ASP A 82 -31.07 24.69 -2.84
N PRO A 83 -29.80 24.84 -2.42
CA PRO A 83 -28.66 24.16 -3.04
C PRO A 83 -28.59 22.66 -2.72
N SER A 84 -29.29 22.18 -1.69
CA SER A 84 -29.31 20.76 -1.28
C SER A 84 -30.23 19.91 -2.16
N ARG A 85 -31.17 20.54 -2.88
CA ARG A 85 -32.15 19.81 -3.70
C ARG A 85 -31.49 19.06 -4.85
N TYR A 86 -31.76 17.75 -4.90
CA TYR A 86 -31.32 16.87 -5.96
C TYR A 86 -32.16 17.04 -7.23
N SER A 87 -31.50 16.87 -8.37
CA SER A 87 -32.08 16.76 -9.70
C SER A 87 -31.38 15.60 -10.40
N GLY A 88 -32.02 14.44 -10.43
CA GLY A 88 -31.33 13.17 -10.68
C GLY A 88 -30.32 12.88 -9.57
N ASP A 89 -29.10 12.49 -9.93
CA ASP A 89 -28.05 12.10 -8.97
C ASP A 89 -27.15 13.25 -8.51
N ILE A 90 -27.48 14.50 -8.87
CA ILE A 90 -26.65 15.68 -8.54
C ILE A 90 -27.45 16.77 -7.84
N ASN A 91 -26.81 17.49 -6.92
CA ASN A 91 -27.27 18.75 -6.34
C ASN A 91 -26.29 19.90 -6.69
N ALA A 92 -26.53 21.12 -6.22
CA ALA A 92 -25.71 22.28 -6.58
C ALA A 92 -24.27 22.18 -6.03
N PHE A 93 -24.10 21.57 -4.85
CA PHE A 93 -22.78 21.34 -4.25
C PHE A 93 -21.97 20.32 -5.05
N ILE A 94 -22.58 19.18 -5.39
CA ILE A 94 -21.97 18.12 -6.21
C ILE A 94 -21.57 18.68 -7.57
N ALA A 95 -22.43 19.48 -8.21
CA ALA A 95 -22.12 20.13 -9.48
C ALA A 95 -20.93 21.10 -9.36
N ALA A 96 -20.88 21.90 -8.29
CA ALA A 96 -19.79 22.84 -8.07
C ALA A 96 -18.44 22.12 -7.85
N VAL A 97 -18.44 21.00 -7.13
CA VAL A 97 -17.24 20.19 -6.94
C VAL A 97 -16.87 19.47 -8.24
N LYS A 98 -17.81 18.74 -8.86
CA LYS A 98 -17.62 17.96 -10.10
C LYS A 98 -17.05 18.79 -11.23
N ASP A 99 -17.56 20.00 -11.44
CA ASP A 99 -17.18 20.86 -12.57
C ASP A 99 -16.11 21.91 -12.20
N TYR A 100 -15.46 21.74 -11.04
CA TYR A 100 -14.39 22.60 -10.53
C TYR A 100 -14.75 24.10 -10.49
N LYS A 101 -15.78 24.45 -9.73
CA LYS A 101 -16.30 25.82 -9.62
C LYS A 101 -16.08 26.42 -8.22
N PRO A 102 -14.84 26.82 -7.86
CA PRO A 102 -14.53 27.27 -6.50
C PRO A 102 -15.27 28.53 -6.07
N ARG A 103 -15.50 29.47 -7.00
CA ARG A 103 -16.28 30.68 -6.71
C ARG A 103 -17.74 30.35 -6.41
N ALA A 104 -18.34 29.44 -7.18
CA ALA A 104 -19.70 28.99 -6.95
C ALA A 104 -19.81 28.22 -5.63
N LEU A 105 -18.90 27.27 -5.36
CA LEU A 105 -18.88 26.53 -4.11
C LEU A 105 -18.78 27.45 -2.89
N LYS A 106 -17.90 28.46 -2.92
CA LYS A 106 -17.78 29.44 -1.84
C LYS A 106 -19.08 30.19 -1.56
N ARG A 107 -19.89 30.47 -2.59
CA ARG A 107 -21.21 31.11 -2.43
C ARG A 107 -22.23 30.15 -1.85
N LEU A 108 -22.24 28.90 -2.30
CA LEU A 108 -23.14 27.86 -1.81
C LEU A 108 -22.90 27.54 -0.32
N LEU A 109 -21.64 27.60 0.13
CA LEU A 109 -21.23 27.35 1.52
C LEU A 109 -21.34 28.58 2.43
N ALA A 110 -21.83 29.72 1.94
CA ALA A 110 -21.91 30.93 2.76
C ALA A 110 -22.90 30.78 3.93
N PRO A 111 -22.58 31.33 5.12
CA PRO A 111 -23.47 31.26 6.28
C PRO A 111 -24.81 31.94 5.94
N GLY A 112 -25.92 31.23 6.17
CA GLY A 112 -27.29 31.68 5.84
C GLY A 112 -27.82 31.23 4.47
N VAL A 113 -26.96 30.72 3.58
CA VAL A 113 -27.36 30.09 2.30
C VAL A 113 -27.53 28.59 2.44
N SER A 114 -26.70 27.96 3.28
CA SER A 114 -26.75 26.53 3.54
C SER A 114 -27.76 26.26 4.68
N PRO A 115 -28.99 25.75 4.40
CA PRO A 115 -29.74 25.05 5.43
C PRO A 115 -28.89 23.85 5.81
N SER A 116 -28.43 23.78 7.06
CA SER A 116 -27.59 22.72 7.65
C SER A 116 -27.35 21.55 6.67
N MET A 117 -26.30 21.66 5.84
CA MET A 117 -26.02 20.64 4.83
C MET A 117 -26.00 19.30 5.58
N PRO A 118 -26.84 18.31 5.18
CA PRO A 118 -26.84 17.05 5.87
C PRO A 118 -25.43 16.49 5.79
N VAL A 119 -24.93 16.14 6.96
CA VAL A 119 -23.58 15.64 7.20
C VAL A 119 -23.14 14.59 6.14
N THR A 120 -24.08 13.73 5.73
CA THR A 120 -23.92 12.69 4.71
C THR A 120 -23.53 13.22 3.32
N GLU A 121 -23.84 14.47 2.98
CA GLU A 121 -23.44 15.08 1.70
C GLU A 121 -21.94 15.40 1.67
N PHE A 122 -21.33 15.73 2.81
CA PHE A 122 -19.89 16.03 2.89
C PHE A 122 -19.02 14.83 2.50
N LYS A 123 -19.50 13.59 2.72
CA LYS A 123 -18.85 12.35 2.29
C LYS A 123 -18.47 12.34 0.82
N SER A 124 -19.48 12.50 -0.02
CA SER A 124 -19.31 12.48 -1.47
C SER A 124 -18.43 13.63 -1.94
N LEU A 125 -18.58 14.81 -1.35
CA LEU A 125 -17.88 16.03 -1.75
C LEU A 125 -16.39 15.99 -1.39
N LEU A 126 -16.04 15.44 -0.22
CA LEU A 126 -14.63 15.32 0.20
C LEU A 126 -13.86 14.36 -0.71
N GLN A 127 -14.39 13.17 -0.97
CA GLN A 127 -13.76 12.23 -1.90
C GLN A 127 -13.57 12.84 -3.29
N MET A 128 -14.58 13.53 -3.82
CA MET A 128 -14.50 14.21 -5.11
C MET A 128 -13.53 15.40 -5.12
N ALA A 129 -13.27 16.02 -3.97
CA ALA A 129 -12.35 17.16 -3.83
C ALA A 129 -10.88 16.72 -3.68
N VAL A 130 -10.61 15.46 -3.32
CA VAL A 130 -9.24 14.90 -3.24
C VAL A 130 -8.66 14.59 -4.65
N ILE A 131 -9.51 14.54 -5.68
CA ILE A 131 -9.13 14.41 -7.09
C ILE A 131 -8.21 15.58 -7.53
N PRO A 132 -7.24 15.36 -8.46
CA PRO A 132 -6.20 16.32 -8.84
C PRO A 132 -6.63 17.79 -9.01
N TYR A 133 -5.78 18.69 -8.49
CA TYR A 133 -5.83 20.16 -8.64
C TYR A 133 -7.00 20.89 -7.95
N ARG A 134 -7.62 20.28 -6.94
CA ARG A 134 -8.82 20.84 -6.27
C ARG A 134 -8.64 21.28 -4.82
N LEU A 135 -7.41 21.61 -4.39
CA LEU A 135 -7.11 22.04 -3.01
C LEU A 135 -7.97 23.23 -2.54
N THR A 136 -8.29 24.17 -3.43
CA THR A 136 -9.16 25.31 -3.10
C THR A 136 -10.57 24.87 -2.72
N LEU A 137 -11.12 23.85 -3.41
CA LEU A 137 -12.44 23.31 -3.08
C LEU A 137 -12.40 22.58 -1.75
N LEU A 138 -11.36 21.77 -1.54
CA LEU A 138 -11.15 21.05 -0.29
C LEU A 138 -11.08 22.02 0.91
N ASN A 139 -10.31 23.09 0.80
CA ASN A 139 -10.22 24.11 1.85
C ASN A 139 -11.59 24.75 2.14
N TYR A 140 -12.36 25.12 1.10
CA TYR A 140 -13.70 25.68 1.31
C TYR A 140 -14.66 24.71 2.00
N LEU A 141 -14.59 23.42 1.67
CA LEU A 141 -15.39 22.40 2.35
C LEU A 141 -14.99 22.25 3.82
N LEU A 142 -13.69 22.22 4.11
CA LEU A 142 -13.19 22.09 5.48
C LEU A 142 -13.49 23.32 6.34
N ASP A 143 -13.38 24.52 5.76
CA ASP A 143 -13.68 25.79 6.45
C ASP A 143 -15.19 25.97 6.70
N ALA A 144 -16.05 25.34 5.90
CA ALA A 144 -17.50 25.41 6.08
C ALA A 144 -18.03 24.58 7.25
N ALA A 145 -17.27 23.57 7.70
CA ALA A 145 -17.64 22.68 8.80
C ALA A 145 -16.52 22.54 9.85
N PRO A 146 -16.11 23.64 10.51
CA PRO A 146 -15.06 23.59 11.53
C PRO A 146 -15.57 22.80 12.75
N GLY A 147 -14.95 21.66 13.03
CA GLY A 147 -15.36 20.78 14.14
C GLY A 147 -16.00 19.47 13.70
N TYR A 148 -16.37 19.34 12.42
CA TYR A 148 -16.95 18.11 11.90
C TYR A 148 -15.92 16.97 11.76
N TYR A 149 -14.62 17.30 11.70
CA TYR A 149 -13.55 16.36 11.37
C TYR A 149 -12.68 16.00 12.59
N PRO A 150 -12.29 14.73 12.79
CA PRO A 150 -12.71 13.55 12.04
C PRO A 150 -14.15 13.17 12.38
N ASP A 151 -14.87 12.69 11.37
CA ASP A 151 -16.29 12.43 11.43
C ASP A 151 -16.67 11.03 11.91
N ASP A 152 -17.90 10.92 12.41
CA ASP A 152 -18.48 9.65 12.86
C ASP A 152 -18.98 8.78 11.69
N ASP A 153 -19.27 9.37 10.53
CA ASP A 153 -19.77 8.66 9.34
C ASP A 153 -18.65 8.09 8.44
N GLY A 154 -17.39 8.34 8.79
CA GLY A 154 -16.20 7.84 8.10
C GLY A 154 -15.90 8.53 6.77
N ALA A 155 -16.59 9.61 6.41
CA ALA A 155 -16.38 10.33 5.17
C ALA A 155 -14.97 10.90 5.03
N TRP A 156 -14.49 11.57 6.08
CA TRP A 156 -13.18 12.18 6.14
C TRP A 156 -12.08 11.13 6.11
N ILE A 157 -12.28 10.01 6.81
CA ILE A 157 -11.25 8.98 6.84
C ILE A 157 -11.12 8.29 5.49
N GLU A 158 -12.22 8.02 4.80
CA GLU A 158 -12.20 7.50 3.43
C GLU A 158 -11.54 8.49 2.46
N ALA A 159 -11.81 9.79 2.59
CA ALA A 159 -11.16 10.81 1.77
C ALA A 159 -9.65 10.90 2.05
N LEU A 160 -9.22 10.75 3.30
CA LEU A 160 -7.81 10.70 3.69
C LEU A 160 -7.13 9.44 3.16
N GLN A 161 -7.77 8.27 3.30
CA GLN A 161 -7.27 7.00 2.78
C GLN A 161 -7.08 7.06 1.27
N TYR A 162 -8.10 7.55 0.54
CA TYR A 162 -8.00 7.77 -0.89
C TYR A 162 -6.87 8.75 -1.24
N ALA A 163 -6.72 9.84 -0.49
CA ALA A 163 -5.62 10.79 -0.69
C ALA A 163 -4.24 10.13 -0.54
N ILE A 164 -4.08 9.22 0.41
CA ILE A 164 -2.82 8.49 0.62
C ILE A 164 -2.59 7.48 -0.52
N LEU A 165 -3.59 6.65 -0.84
CA LEU A 165 -3.50 5.60 -1.85
C LEU A 165 -3.22 6.13 -3.27
N GLU A 166 -3.72 7.33 -3.57
CA GLU A 166 -3.55 8.04 -4.84
C GLU A 166 -2.40 9.06 -4.83
N CYS A 167 -1.51 9.00 -3.85
CA CYS A 167 -0.32 9.87 -3.73
C CYS A 167 -0.65 11.38 -3.69
N ARG A 168 -1.81 11.76 -3.14
CA ARG A 168 -2.28 13.15 -3.01
C ARG A 168 -1.85 13.75 -1.67
N TYR A 169 -0.56 13.77 -1.40
CA TYR A 169 -0.01 14.16 -0.09
C TYR A 169 -0.38 15.57 0.37
N ARG A 170 -0.54 16.54 -0.56
CA ARG A 170 -1.01 17.89 -0.21
C ARG A 170 -2.46 17.91 0.28
N ALA A 171 -3.32 17.10 -0.33
CA ALA A 171 -4.71 16.97 0.11
C ALA A 171 -4.77 16.22 1.44
N ALA A 172 -4.01 15.14 1.59
CA ALA A 172 -3.88 14.40 2.84
C ALA A 172 -3.36 15.30 3.98
N HIS A 173 -2.39 16.18 3.73
CA HIS A 173 -1.90 17.14 4.71
C HIS A 173 -3.00 18.10 5.18
N VAL A 174 -3.74 18.69 4.24
CA VAL A 174 -4.86 19.60 4.54
C VAL A 174 -5.95 18.89 5.36
N LEU A 175 -6.28 17.63 5.01
CA LEU A 175 -7.23 16.81 5.76
C LEU A 175 -6.73 16.56 7.20
N LEU A 176 -5.47 16.16 7.36
CA LEU A 176 -4.85 15.91 8.67
C LEU A 176 -4.73 17.17 9.52
N GLU A 177 -4.40 18.32 8.92
CA GLU A 177 -4.38 19.62 9.62
C GLU A 177 -5.75 20.02 10.15
N ALA A 178 -6.80 19.82 9.34
CA ALA A 178 -8.17 20.10 9.78
C ALA A 178 -8.58 19.22 10.96
N ALA A 179 -8.26 17.91 10.93
CA ALA A 179 -8.57 16.99 12.02
C ALA A 179 -7.72 17.25 13.28
N ARG A 180 -6.47 17.70 13.13
CA ARG A 180 -5.59 18.04 14.26
C ARG A 180 -6.14 19.19 15.12
N ARG A 181 -7.01 20.03 14.58
CA ARG A 181 -7.71 21.09 15.35
C ARG A 181 -8.66 20.52 16.40
N ASN A 182 -9.14 19.28 16.20
CA ASN A 182 -10.17 18.67 17.03
C ASN A 182 -9.67 17.44 17.80
N ILE A 183 -8.68 16.69 17.27
CA ILE A 183 -8.13 15.48 17.91
C ILE A 183 -6.61 15.48 17.84
N SER A 184 -5.96 14.97 18.90
CA SER A 184 -4.50 14.93 19.05
C SER A 184 -3.78 14.00 18.07
N SER A 185 -4.40 12.91 17.61
CA SER A 185 -3.75 11.85 16.80
C SER A 185 -4.65 11.32 15.67
N PRO A 186 -4.97 12.12 14.64
CA PRO A 186 -5.90 11.72 13.58
C PRO A 186 -5.39 10.56 12.72
N ALA A 187 -4.06 10.38 12.64
CA ALA A 187 -3.43 9.34 11.83
C ALA A 187 -3.59 7.91 12.41
N GLN A 188 -3.97 7.76 13.67
CA GLN A 188 -4.17 6.43 14.30
C GLN A 188 -5.45 5.74 13.86
N LYS A 189 -6.44 6.48 13.34
CA LYS A 189 -7.72 5.91 12.91
C LYS A 189 -7.66 5.27 11.51
N ILE A 190 -6.58 5.49 10.76
CA ILE A 190 -6.46 5.00 9.38
C ILE A 190 -6.49 3.48 9.39
N ASP A 191 -7.23 2.90 8.46
CA ASP A 191 -7.32 1.46 8.29
C ASP A 191 -5.96 0.81 8.02
N THR A 192 -5.83 -0.42 8.47
CA THR A 192 -4.59 -1.19 8.31
C THR A 192 -4.25 -1.47 6.85
N ASP A 193 -5.24 -1.57 5.95
CA ASP A 193 -5.00 -1.91 4.53
C ASP A 193 -4.37 -0.74 3.75
N THR A 194 -4.83 0.49 4.00
CA THR A 194 -4.19 1.69 3.45
C THR A 194 -2.74 1.82 3.90
N ILE A 195 -2.48 1.65 5.20
CA ILE A 195 -1.12 1.74 5.74
C ILE A 195 -0.27 0.60 5.17
N TYR A 196 -0.78 -0.63 5.16
CA TYR A 196 -0.11 -1.78 4.55
C TYR A 196 0.30 -1.48 3.11
N THR A 197 -0.64 -0.98 2.30
CA THR A 197 -0.40 -0.66 0.88
C THR A 197 0.67 0.42 0.72
N ALA A 198 0.62 1.49 1.52
CA ALA A 198 1.63 2.56 1.49
C ALA A 198 3.03 2.04 1.85
N VAL A 199 3.12 1.23 2.92
CA VAL A 199 4.38 0.62 3.38
C VAL A 199 4.91 -0.37 2.35
N TYR A 200 4.06 -1.26 1.83
CA TYR A 200 4.43 -2.27 0.84
C TYR A 200 4.90 -1.64 -0.47
N ARG A 201 4.33 -0.51 -0.90
CA ARG A 201 4.80 0.27 -2.06
C ARG A 201 6.11 1.03 -1.79
N GLY A 202 6.48 1.24 -0.52
CA GLY A 202 7.64 2.03 -0.14
C GLY A 202 7.39 3.54 -0.19
N ASP A 203 6.14 3.97 -0.02
CA ASP A 203 5.74 5.37 -0.12
C ASP A 203 6.26 6.18 1.09
N CYS A 204 7.45 6.75 0.93
CA CYS A 204 8.11 7.50 1.99
C CYS A 204 7.39 8.81 2.30
N ASP A 205 6.71 9.43 1.33
CA ASP A 205 6.04 10.72 1.53
C ASP A 205 4.76 10.56 2.33
N ALA A 206 3.98 9.51 2.03
CA ALA A 206 2.85 9.11 2.86
C ALA A 206 3.29 8.84 4.31
N ILE A 207 4.33 8.03 4.51
CA ILE A 207 4.77 7.65 5.85
C ILE A 207 5.37 8.85 6.61
N ARG A 208 6.12 9.74 5.96
CA ARG A 208 6.58 11.00 6.58
C ARG A 208 5.41 11.85 7.04
N LEU A 209 4.37 11.95 6.21
CA LEU A 209 3.17 12.70 6.56
C LEU A 209 2.50 12.07 7.78
N LEU A 210 2.26 10.76 7.78
CA LEU A 210 1.64 10.07 8.92
C LEU A 210 2.43 10.25 10.22
N LEU A 211 3.75 10.09 10.17
CA LEU A 211 4.64 10.32 11.31
C LEU A 211 4.56 11.76 11.84
N ALA A 212 4.50 12.77 10.96
CA ALA A 212 4.36 14.17 11.34
C ALA A 212 3.03 14.48 12.07
N PHE A 213 2.01 13.66 11.85
CA PHE A 213 0.70 13.72 12.51
C PHE A 213 0.54 12.69 13.64
N GLY A 214 1.64 12.17 14.17
CA GLY A 214 1.66 11.36 15.40
C GLY A 214 1.29 9.90 15.21
N TRP A 215 1.41 9.37 13.99
CA TRP A 215 1.35 7.93 13.76
C TRP A 215 2.55 7.23 14.40
N ASP A 216 2.31 6.12 15.08
CA ASP A 216 3.36 5.33 15.73
C ASP A 216 4.02 4.38 14.72
N PRO A 217 5.34 4.50 14.46
CA PRO A 217 6.06 3.60 13.56
C PRO A 217 6.11 2.14 14.04
N ASN A 218 5.75 1.86 15.29
CA ASN A 218 5.62 0.51 15.84
C ASN A 218 4.18 0.01 15.89
N ALA A 219 3.21 0.79 15.40
CA ALA A 219 1.82 0.38 15.35
C ALA A 219 1.65 -0.92 14.55
N SER A 220 1.00 -1.91 15.15
CA SER A 220 0.75 -3.19 14.46
C SER A 220 -0.20 -2.99 13.28
N ILE A 221 0.26 -3.37 12.09
CA ILE A 221 -0.56 -3.45 10.88
C ILE A 221 -1.07 -4.90 10.81
N GLY A 222 -2.19 -5.15 11.49
CA GLY A 222 -2.65 -6.51 11.75
C GLY A 222 -1.77 -7.20 12.79
N VAL A 223 -0.84 -8.05 12.34
CA VAL A 223 0.05 -8.85 13.20
C VAL A 223 1.55 -8.65 12.90
N THR A 224 1.88 -7.66 12.06
CA THR A 224 3.25 -7.30 11.69
C THR A 224 3.47 -5.82 11.93
N THR A 225 4.73 -5.40 12.11
CA THR A 225 5.05 -3.96 12.17
C THR A 225 5.34 -3.39 10.78
N PRO A 226 5.27 -2.06 10.57
CA PRO A 226 5.62 -1.43 9.30
C PRO A 226 7.04 -1.78 8.86
N LEU A 227 7.94 -1.98 9.82
CA LEU A 227 9.32 -2.37 9.55
C LEU A 227 9.42 -3.80 8.99
N HIS A 228 8.58 -4.74 9.44
CA HIS A 228 8.53 -6.09 8.86
C HIS A 228 8.15 -6.03 7.38
N ILE A 229 7.05 -5.35 7.06
CA ILE A 229 6.53 -5.24 5.68
C ILE A 229 7.56 -4.55 4.78
N ALA A 230 8.13 -3.43 5.23
CA ALA A 230 9.15 -2.70 4.49
C ALA A 230 10.42 -3.54 4.28
N ALA A 231 10.79 -4.37 5.26
CA ALA A 231 11.96 -5.23 5.20
C ALA A 231 11.77 -6.39 4.22
N GLU A 232 10.64 -7.09 4.28
CA GLU A 232 10.26 -8.18 3.38
C GLU A 232 10.12 -7.70 1.93
N ALA A 233 9.53 -6.51 1.72
CA ALA A 233 9.38 -5.89 0.40
C ALA A 233 10.66 -5.19 -0.12
N GLY A 234 11.74 -5.15 0.67
CA GLY A 234 13.03 -4.60 0.23
C GLY A 234 13.06 -3.07 0.10
N ARG A 235 12.18 -2.35 0.81
CA ARG A 235 12.03 -0.89 0.69
C ARG A 235 13.10 -0.14 1.45
N VAL A 236 14.30 -0.07 0.87
CA VAL A 236 15.51 0.51 1.51
C VAL A 236 15.28 1.89 2.13
N ASP A 237 14.69 2.83 1.41
CA ASP A 237 14.52 4.20 1.91
C ASP A 237 13.44 4.31 2.98
N LEU A 238 12.39 3.48 2.88
CA LEU A 238 11.36 3.38 3.90
C LEU A 238 11.91 2.75 5.18
N VAL A 239 12.74 1.70 5.08
CA VAL A 239 13.42 1.10 6.24
C VAL A 239 14.29 2.14 6.94
N LYS A 240 15.07 2.95 6.21
CA LYS A 240 15.83 4.07 6.81
C LYS A 240 14.93 5.07 7.52
N LEU A 241 13.79 5.42 6.91
CA LEU A 241 12.83 6.36 7.49
C LEU A 241 12.27 5.81 8.80
N LEU A 242 11.78 4.57 8.80
CA LEU A 242 11.16 3.93 9.96
C LEU A 242 12.16 3.79 11.11
N LEU A 243 13.37 3.28 10.85
CA LEU A 243 14.42 3.14 11.87
C LEU A 243 14.81 4.49 12.49
N ARG A 244 14.96 5.54 11.67
CA ARG A 244 15.23 6.91 12.18
C ARG A 244 14.09 7.49 13.00
N SER A 245 12.88 6.99 12.78
CA SER A 245 11.67 7.44 13.47
C SER A 245 11.37 6.63 14.74
N GLY A 246 12.26 5.70 15.13
CA GLY A 246 12.12 4.90 16.35
C GLY A 246 11.45 3.55 16.15
N ALA A 247 11.38 3.03 14.92
CA ALA A 247 10.91 1.66 14.71
C ALA A 247 11.84 0.63 15.36
N GLU A 248 11.26 -0.35 16.05
CA GLU A 248 11.98 -1.40 16.75
C GLU A 248 12.57 -2.43 15.77
N ALA A 249 13.90 -2.45 15.64
CA ALA A 249 14.61 -3.38 14.75
C ALA A 249 14.43 -4.87 15.13
N ASN A 250 14.06 -5.14 16.38
CA ASN A 250 13.87 -6.48 16.96
C ASN A 250 12.41 -6.80 17.27
N ALA A 251 11.46 -6.03 16.72
CA ALA A 251 10.03 -6.33 16.84
C ALA A 251 9.74 -7.77 16.39
N ARG A 252 8.66 -8.37 16.89
CA ARG A 252 8.29 -9.75 16.61
C ARG A 252 6.91 -9.79 15.98
N ASP A 253 6.78 -10.46 14.84
CA ASP A 253 5.48 -10.73 14.21
C ASP A 253 4.76 -11.94 14.85
N ARG A 254 3.64 -12.38 14.24
CA ARG A 254 2.87 -13.55 14.69
C ARG A 254 3.67 -14.85 14.79
N GLN A 255 4.69 -15.02 13.95
CA GLN A 255 5.58 -16.17 13.98
C GLN A 255 6.82 -15.89 14.83
N SER A 256 6.82 -14.84 15.65
CA SER A 256 8.01 -14.37 16.36
C SER A 256 9.19 -14.06 15.41
N SER A 257 8.92 -13.82 14.13
CA SER A 257 9.97 -13.49 13.17
C SER A 257 10.37 -12.03 13.37
N PRO A 258 11.67 -11.71 13.40
CA PRO A 258 12.14 -10.33 13.37
C PRO A 258 12.14 -9.76 11.93
N PRO A 259 12.15 -8.43 11.73
CA PRO A 259 12.26 -7.82 10.40
C PRO A 259 13.48 -8.30 9.59
N LEU A 260 14.58 -8.62 10.29
CA LEU A 260 15.82 -9.15 9.68
C LEU A 260 15.57 -10.46 8.94
N LEU A 261 14.67 -11.30 9.44
CA LEU A 261 14.35 -12.59 8.83
C LEU A 261 13.61 -12.38 7.50
N GLY A 262 12.63 -11.48 7.46
CA GLY A 262 11.93 -11.10 6.23
C GLY A 262 12.87 -10.49 5.18
N ALA A 263 13.77 -9.60 5.58
CA ALA A 263 14.79 -9.04 4.68
C ALA A 263 15.73 -10.10 4.09
N THR A 264 16.12 -11.07 4.92
CA THR A 264 17.00 -12.19 4.51
C THR A 264 16.26 -13.13 3.56
N ALA A 265 15.03 -13.50 3.89
CA ALA A 265 14.17 -14.34 3.05
C ALA A 265 13.90 -13.71 1.68
N GLY A 266 13.72 -12.38 1.63
CA GLY A 266 13.55 -11.59 0.41
C GLY A 266 14.85 -11.28 -0.36
N ARG A 267 16.02 -11.71 0.15
CA ARG A 267 17.36 -11.47 -0.42
C ARG A 267 17.74 -9.98 -0.54
N HIS A 268 17.23 -9.15 0.38
CA HIS A 268 17.44 -7.70 0.36
C HIS A 268 18.70 -7.28 1.13
N ALA A 269 19.89 -7.55 0.59
CA ALA A 269 21.17 -7.32 1.27
C ALA A 269 21.35 -5.89 1.82
N LYS A 270 20.82 -4.87 1.13
CA LYS A 270 20.91 -3.49 1.62
C LYS A 270 20.04 -3.24 2.86
N VAL A 271 18.86 -3.86 2.92
CA VAL A 271 17.97 -3.82 4.08
C VAL A 271 18.58 -4.59 5.24
N VAL A 272 19.12 -5.79 4.99
CA VAL A 272 19.87 -6.57 5.99
C VAL A 272 20.97 -5.72 6.63
N GLN A 273 21.80 -5.07 5.81
CA GLN A 273 22.84 -4.18 6.31
C GLN A 273 22.29 -3.03 7.18
N LEU A 274 21.14 -2.45 6.82
CA LEU A 274 20.53 -1.37 7.60
C LEU A 274 19.98 -1.85 8.94
N LEU A 275 19.32 -3.01 8.96
CA LEU A 275 18.76 -3.60 10.18
C LEU A 275 19.87 -4.00 11.16
N LEU A 276 20.94 -4.65 10.68
CA LEU A 276 22.10 -4.99 11.51
C LEU A 276 22.77 -3.74 12.11
N LYS A 277 22.94 -2.67 11.31
CA LYS A 277 23.44 -1.38 11.82
C LYS A 277 22.53 -0.72 12.84
N ALA A 278 21.23 -1.03 12.83
CA ALA A 278 20.27 -0.56 13.80
C ALA A 278 20.14 -1.47 15.04
N GLY A 279 21.05 -2.44 15.21
CA GLY A 279 21.07 -3.34 16.37
C GLY A 279 20.09 -4.50 16.28
N ALA A 280 19.68 -4.91 15.06
CA ALA A 280 18.95 -6.16 14.90
C ALA A 280 19.80 -7.34 15.40
N ASP A 281 19.21 -8.21 16.20
CA ASP A 281 19.84 -9.44 16.66
C ASP A 281 20.01 -10.41 15.48
N VAL A 282 21.27 -10.60 15.10
CA VAL A 282 21.67 -11.43 13.96
C VAL A 282 21.31 -12.92 14.16
N ASN A 283 21.11 -13.35 15.40
CA ASN A 283 20.78 -14.73 15.76
C ASN A 283 19.31 -14.91 16.15
N ALA A 284 18.47 -13.87 16.04
CA ALA A 284 17.07 -13.95 16.41
C ALA A 284 16.31 -14.93 15.52
N ALA A 285 15.80 -15.99 16.14
CA ALA A 285 15.02 -17.02 15.48
C ALA A 285 13.51 -16.74 15.54
N ASN A 286 12.76 -17.23 14.54
CA ASN A 286 11.29 -17.27 14.59
C ASN A 286 10.77 -18.44 15.45
N SER A 287 9.45 -18.65 15.47
CA SER A 287 8.76 -19.70 16.23
C SER A 287 9.12 -21.14 15.80
N PHE A 288 9.81 -21.30 14.67
CA PHE A 288 10.31 -22.59 14.18
C PHE A 288 11.79 -22.79 14.52
N GLY A 289 12.45 -21.80 15.13
CA GLY A 289 13.89 -21.83 15.37
C GLY A 289 14.73 -21.39 14.17
N HIS A 290 14.11 -20.92 13.07
CA HIS A 290 14.86 -20.46 11.92
C HIS A 290 15.53 -19.12 12.21
N THR A 291 16.87 -19.11 12.21
CA THR A 291 17.71 -17.91 12.26
C THR A 291 17.89 -17.30 10.86
N PRO A 292 18.41 -16.05 10.76
CA PRO A 292 18.79 -15.49 9.47
C PRO A 292 19.75 -16.36 8.64
N LEU A 293 20.65 -17.12 9.28
CA LEU A 293 21.52 -18.06 8.54
C LEU A 293 20.74 -19.25 7.94
N HIS A 294 19.70 -19.76 8.60
CA HIS A 294 18.83 -20.78 8.00
C HIS A 294 18.13 -20.25 6.74
N GLU A 295 17.59 -19.02 6.81
CA GLU A 295 16.95 -18.38 5.65
C GLU A 295 17.96 -18.08 4.54
N CYS A 296 19.16 -17.62 4.88
CA CYS A 296 20.23 -17.35 3.92
C CYS A 296 20.66 -18.63 3.20
N ALA A 297 20.86 -19.72 3.94
CA ALA A 297 21.21 -21.05 3.41
C ALA A 297 20.14 -21.61 2.46
N ARG A 298 18.88 -21.19 2.58
CA ARG A 298 17.79 -21.62 1.69
C ARG A 298 17.70 -20.79 0.40
N ARG A 299 18.11 -19.53 0.46
CA ARG A 299 17.89 -18.53 -0.60
C ARG A 299 19.13 -18.24 -1.46
N ASP A 300 20.25 -18.88 -1.14
CA ASP A 300 21.54 -18.73 -1.83
C ASP A 300 21.93 -17.26 -2.07
N SER A 301 22.37 -16.61 -1.00
CA SER A 301 22.87 -15.25 -1.05
C SER A 301 24.19 -15.10 -0.29
N LEU A 302 25.31 -15.36 -0.97
CA LEU A 302 26.66 -15.13 -0.44
C LEU A 302 26.84 -13.72 0.12
N ARG A 303 26.25 -12.71 -0.54
CA ARG A 303 26.33 -11.33 -0.05
C ARG A 303 25.66 -11.13 1.31
N ILE A 304 24.54 -11.81 1.56
CA ILE A 304 23.85 -11.74 2.85
C ILE A 304 24.57 -12.59 3.89
N LEU A 305 25.08 -13.76 3.49
CA LEU A 305 25.92 -14.60 4.33
C LEU A 305 27.04 -13.78 4.95
N ASP A 306 27.81 -13.05 4.11
CA ASP A 306 28.91 -12.21 4.58
C ASP A 306 28.44 -11.15 5.57
N LEU A 307 27.34 -10.46 5.27
CA LEU A 307 26.78 -9.46 6.19
C LEU A 307 26.36 -10.05 7.54
N LEU A 308 25.81 -11.27 7.54
CA LEU A 308 25.39 -11.96 8.76
C LEU A 308 26.62 -12.44 9.55
N LEU A 309 27.59 -13.07 8.89
CA LEU A 309 28.82 -13.54 9.53
C LEU A 309 29.66 -12.38 10.09
N ASP A 310 29.82 -11.29 9.33
CA ASP A 310 30.48 -10.06 9.79
C ASP A 310 29.79 -9.46 11.03
N ALA A 311 28.48 -9.68 11.18
CA ALA A 311 27.70 -9.23 12.32
C ALA A 311 27.68 -10.24 13.49
N GLY A 312 28.42 -11.36 13.40
CA GLY A 312 28.52 -12.37 14.46
C GLY A 312 27.42 -13.43 14.43
N ALA A 313 26.85 -13.72 13.27
CA ALA A 313 25.92 -14.83 13.12
C ALA A 313 26.58 -16.17 13.47
N ARG A 314 25.88 -16.98 14.26
CA ARG A 314 26.33 -18.29 14.71
C ARG A 314 25.86 -19.40 13.77
N ALA A 315 26.80 -20.07 13.13
CA ALA A 315 26.50 -21.16 12.20
C ALA A 315 26.13 -22.50 12.88
N ASP A 316 26.21 -22.57 14.21
CA ASP A 316 25.96 -23.79 15.02
C ASP A 316 24.55 -23.85 15.64
N ILE A 317 23.74 -22.80 15.50
CA ILE A 317 22.36 -22.77 16.03
C ILE A 317 21.49 -23.69 15.18
N THR A 318 20.81 -24.64 15.81
CA THR A 318 19.80 -25.48 15.14
C THR A 318 18.40 -24.89 15.30
N ASP A 319 17.53 -25.19 14.34
CA ASP A 319 16.10 -24.95 14.47
C ASP A 319 15.46 -25.86 15.53
N HIS A 320 14.15 -25.72 15.75
CA HIS A 320 13.42 -26.51 16.77
C HIS A 320 13.33 -28.00 16.43
N THR A 321 13.61 -28.40 15.19
CA THR A 321 13.65 -29.82 14.81
C THR A 321 15.05 -30.41 15.01
N GLY A 322 16.09 -29.58 15.09
CA GLY A 322 17.49 -29.99 15.18
C GLY A 322 18.26 -29.83 13.87
N VAL A 323 17.66 -29.22 12.84
CA VAL A 323 18.34 -28.94 11.58
C VAL A 323 19.23 -27.71 11.76
N ALA A 324 20.45 -27.76 11.22
CA ALA A 324 21.41 -26.64 11.27
C ALA A 324 21.43 -25.88 9.92
N PRO A 325 22.00 -24.65 9.86
CA PRO A 325 22.16 -23.92 8.61
C PRO A 325 22.96 -24.71 7.56
N LEU A 326 23.99 -25.45 7.98
CA LEU A 326 24.79 -26.30 7.09
C LEU A 326 23.96 -27.43 6.46
N HIS A 327 23.13 -28.12 7.25
CA HIS A 327 22.19 -29.12 6.74
C HIS A 327 21.23 -28.49 5.71
N THR A 328 20.67 -27.32 6.03
CA THR A 328 19.77 -26.59 5.13
C THR A 328 20.45 -26.24 3.80
N ALA A 329 21.67 -25.72 3.85
CA ALA A 329 22.46 -25.34 2.69
C ALA A 329 22.68 -26.54 1.75
N ILE A 330 23.15 -27.67 2.30
CA ILE A 330 23.40 -28.90 1.54
C ILE A 330 22.08 -29.43 0.96
N SER A 331 21.01 -29.50 1.76
CA SER A 331 19.68 -29.95 1.31
C SER A 331 19.07 -29.08 0.22
N HIS A 332 19.45 -27.81 0.09
CA HIS A 332 19.01 -26.93 -1.00
C HIS A 332 19.99 -26.88 -2.18
N GLY A 333 21.19 -27.43 -2.03
CA GLY A 333 22.17 -27.53 -3.13
C GLY A 333 22.76 -26.16 -3.49
N VAL A 334 23.08 -25.37 -2.47
CA VAL A 334 23.74 -24.07 -2.65
C VAL A 334 25.18 -24.26 -3.14
N PRO A 335 25.81 -23.22 -3.70
CA PRO A 335 27.20 -23.27 -4.13
C PRO A 335 28.16 -23.68 -3.01
N VAL A 336 29.21 -24.43 -3.36
CA VAL A 336 30.24 -24.89 -2.40
C VAL A 336 30.88 -23.74 -1.62
N GLU A 337 31.00 -22.55 -2.23
CA GLU A 337 31.52 -21.36 -1.54
C GLU A 337 30.68 -20.98 -0.30
N MET A 338 29.36 -21.18 -0.33
CA MET A 338 28.50 -20.96 0.84
C MET A 338 28.76 -22.01 1.92
N ILE A 339 29.00 -23.26 1.52
CA ILE A 339 29.33 -24.36 2.44
C ILE A 339 30.67 -24.08 3.12
N GLU A 340 31.71 -23.74 2.36
CA GLU A 340 33.03 -23.40 2.86
C GLU A 340 32.97 -22.25 3.86
N ARG A 341 32.28 -21.16 3.53
CA ARG A 341 32.10 -20.03 4.47
C ARG A 341 31.35 -20.39 5.74
N LEU A 342 30.34 -21.27 5.66
CA LEU A 342 29.64 -21.75 6.86
C LEU A 342 30.57 -22.60 7.74
N LEU A 343 31.39 -23.46 7.13
CA LEU A 343 32.39 -24.27 7.85
C LEU A 343 33.46 -23.39 8.51
N ASP A 344 33.98 -22.39 7.78
CA ASP A 344 34.94 -21.41 8.31
C ASP A 344 34.35 -20.59 9.47
N ALA A 345 33.03 -20.33 9.43
CA ALA A 345 32.28 -19.70 10.51
C ALA A 345 31.96 -20.63 11.70
N GLY A 346 32.49 -21.85 11.71
CA GLY A 346 32.32 -22.80 12.80
C GLY A 346 31.05 -23.64 12.74
N ALA A 347 30.45 -23.82 11.56
CA ALA A 347 29.38 -24.81 11.40
C ALA A 347 29.89 -26.20 11.79
N ARG A 348 29.06 -26.98 12.48
CA ARG A 348 29.41 -28.33 12.92
C ARG A 348 29.46 -29.28 11.72
N VAL A 349 30.66 -29.54 11.20
CA VAL A 349 30.91 -30.46 10.07
C VAL A 349 30.37 -31.88 10.32
N ASN A 350 30.34 -32.30 11.59
CA ASN A 350 29.83 -33.59 12.06
C ASN A 350 28.52 -33.45 12.87
N GLY A 351 27.82 -32.33 12.75
CA GLY A 351 26.52 -32.16 13.40
C GLY A 351 25.53 -33.18 12.87
N LEU A 352 24.63 -33.69 13.70
CA LEU A 352 23.58 -34.60 13.26
C LEU A 352 22.29 -33.83 13.05
N ASP A 353 21.59 -34.14 11.97
CA ASP A 353 20.22 -33.69 11.74
C ASP A 353 19.20 -34.55 12.52
N PRO A 354 17.89 -34.27 12.44
CA PRO A 354 16.86 -35.00 13.19
C PRO A 354 16.72 -36.49 12.80
N HIS A 355 17.31 -36.87 11.67
CA HIS A 355 17.36 -38.25 11.18
C HIS A 355 18.72 -38.91 11.45
N LEU A 356 19.53 -38.31 12.32
CA LEU A 356 20.88 -38.77 12.64
C LEU A 356 21.81 -38.80 11.42
N ARG A 357 21.59 -37.91 10.45
CA ARG A 357 22.43 -37.82 9.24
C ARG A 357 23.48 -36.73 9.41
N THR A 358 24.71 -37.03 9.04
CA THR A 358 25.78 -36.02 8.93
C THR A 358 25.62 -35.15 7.67
N PRO A 359 26.24 -33.94 7.63
CA PRO A 359 26.42 -33.17 6.40
C PRO A 359 27.04 -33.99 5.26
N LEU A 360 28.01 -34.87 5.59
CA LEU A 360 28.68 -35.74 4.62
C LEU A 360 27.70 -36.74 4.00
N PHE A 361 26.83 -37.35 4.81
CA PHE A 361 25.74 -38.21 4.32
C PHE A 361 24.83 -37.48 3.33
N LEU A 362 24.40 -36.25 3.68
CA LEU A 362 23.51 -35.46 2.81
C LEU A 362 24.19 -35.10 1.47
N ALA A 363 25.47 -34.73 1.50
CA ALA A 363 26.24 -34.42 0.29
C ALA A 363 26.40 -35.66 -0.61
N ALA A 364 26.68 -36.82 -0.01
CA ALA A 364 26.80 -38.10 -0.70
C ALA A 364 25.48 -38.53 -1.35
N GLN A 365 24.35 -38.42 -0.64
CA GLN A 365 23.01 -38.72 -1.16
C GLN A 365 22.66 -37.84 -2.37
N LYS A 366 23.08 -36.57 -2.36
CA LYS A 366 22.85 -35.65 -3.48
C LYS A 366 23.79 -35.86 -4.66
N GLY A 367 24.97 -36.43 -4.44
CA GLY A 367 26.01 -36.55 -5.47
C GLY A 367 26.80 -35.27 -5.70
N ASP A 368 26.86 -34.36 -4.72
CA ASP A 368 27.64 -33.13 -4.85
C ASP A 368 29.10 -33.37 -4.43
N ALA A 369 29.94 -33.70 -5.40
CA ALA A 369 31.36 -33.95 -5.18
C ALA A 369 32.12 -32.74 -4.64
N HIS A 370 31.72 -31.51 -4.98
CA HIS A 370 32.41 -30.30 -4.52
C HIS A 370 32.14 -30.07 -3.04
N THR A 371 30.86 -30.09 -2.65
CA THR A 371 30.45 -29.99 -1.24
C THR A 371 31.03 -31.13 -0.41
N LEU A 372 31.04 -32.35 -0.94
CA LEU A 372 31.59 -33.52 -0.26
C LEU A 372 33.10 -33.37 -0.01
N ASN A 373 33.87 -32.93 -1.00
CA ASN A 373 35.30 -32.66 -0.83
C ASN A 373 35.57 -31.52 0.17
N ALA A 374 34.75 -30.48 0.18
CA ALA A 374 34.84 -29.39 1.16
C ALA A 374 34.60 -29.90 2.59
N LEU A 375 33.59 -30.75 2.79
CA LEU A 375 33.30 -31.37 4.09
C LEU A 375 34.44 -32.28 4.56
N LEU A 376 34.98 -33.13 3.68
CA LEU A 376 36.12 -33.99 4.00
C LEU A 376 37.36 -33.16 4.37
N SER A 377 37.63 -32.09 3.61
CA SER A 377 38.74 -31.16 3.89
C SER A 377 38.57 -30.44 5.23
N ALA A 378 37.32 -30.18 5.65
CA ALA A 378 36.98 -29.60 6.94
C ALA A 378 36.94 -30.62 8.10
N GLY A 379 37.34 -31.87 7.86
CA GLY A 379 37.42 -32.90 8.89
C GLY A 379 36.11 -33.64 9.17
N ALA A 380 35.26 -33.82 8.15
CA ALA A 380 34.10 -34.69 8.26
C ALA A 380 34.52 -36.13 8.64
N ASP A 381 33.87 -36.68 9.66
CA ASP A 381 34.12 -38.04 10.13
C ASP A 381 33.34 -39.04 9.26
N ILE A 382 34.09 -39.87 8.53
CA ILE A 382 33.55 -40.91 7.65
C ILE A 382 32.92 -42.10 8.39
N LYS A 383 33.11 -42.20 9.72
CA LYS A 383 32.63 -43.33 10.53
C LYS A 383 31.40 -43.03 11.39
N LEU A 384 31.00 -41.77 11.49
CA LEU A 384 30.03 -41.32 12.49
C LEU A 384 28.62 -41.89 12.27
N ASP A 385 28.26 -42.25 11.03
CA ASP A 385 26.95 -42.82 10.68
C ASP A 385 26.87 -44.35 10.81
N VAL A 386 27.94 -45.03 11.26
CA VAL A 386 28.07 -46.51 11.18
C VAL A 386 27.71 -47.23 12.48
N GLU A 387 27.34 -46.52 13.56
CA GLU A 387 27.35 -47.12 14.90
C GLU A 387 26.38 -48.30 15.12
N GLN A 388 25.29 -48.51 14.35
CA GLN A 388 24.36 -49.65 14.54
C GLN A 388 23.59 -50.10 13.27
N GLY A 389 24.23 -50.36 12.12
CA GLY A 389 23.53 -50.82 10.90
C GLY A 389 22.71 -49.72 10.22
N SER A 390 23.28 -48.52 10.21
CA SER A 390 22.76 -47.34 9.52
C SER A 390 23.54 -47.14 8.22
N MET A 391 22.84 -46.73 7.16
CA MET A 391 23.46 -46.46 5.85
C MET A 391 24.60 -45.45 5.98
N SER A 392 25.80 -45.84 5.56
CA SER A 392 26.95 -44.93 5.46
C SER A 392 26.78 -43.92 4.31
N PRO A 393 27.57 -42.83 4.27
CA PRO A 393 27.66 -41.96 3.10
C PRO A 393 27.92 -42.71 1.79
N LEU A 394 28.72 -43.79 1.81
CA LEU A 394 29.00 -44.62 0.63
C LEU A 394 27.77 -45.44 0.23
N HIS A 395 27.05 -46.04 1.19
CA HIS A 395 25.80 -46.77 0.91
C HIS A 395 24.73 -45.86 0.30
N THR A 396 24.53 -44.67 0.85
CA THR A 396 23.51 -43.74 0.33
C THR A 396 23.88 -43.20 -1.05
N ALA A 397 25.16 -42.94 -1.32
CA ALA A 397 25.64 -42.57 -2.65
C ALA A 397 25.39 -43.70 -3.67
N ALA A 398 25.69 -44.95 -3.31
CA ALA A 398 25.48 -46.10 -4.18
C ALA A 398 23.99 -46.34 -4.47
N VAL A 399 23.13 -46.34 -3.43
CA VAL A 399 21.68 -46.51 -3.57
C VAL A 399 21.06 -45.38 -4.39
N ALA A 400 21.53 -44.14 -4.23
CA ALA A 400 21.07 -42.99 -5.00
C ALA A 400 21.69 -42.89 -6.41
N GLY A 401 22.59 -43.81 -6.80
CA GLY A 401 23.23 -43.84 -8.12
C GLY A 401 24.21 -42.67 -8.36
N ARG A 402 24.82 -42.13 -7.30
CA ARG A 402 25.69 -40.96 -7.34
C ARG A 402 27.15 -41.33 -7.59
N ALA A 403 27.46 -41.70 -8.83
CA ALA A 403 28.81 -42.14 -9.19
C ALA A 403 29.89 -41.06 -8.95
N GLU A 404 29.56 -39.78 -9.02
CA GLU A 404 30.54 -38.69 -8.89
C GLU A 404 31.18 -38.60 -7.50
N VAL A 405 30.51 -39.09 -6.46
CA VAL A 405 30.98 -39.02 -5.07
C VAL A 405 31.62 -40.31 -4.57
N ILE A 406 31.48 -41.42 -5.29
CA ILE A 406 32.05 -42.73 -4.88
C ILE A 406 33.58 -42.66 -4.80
N GLN A 407 34.23 -42.14 -5.84
CA GLN A 407 35.70 -42.03 -5.87
C GLN A 407 36.24 -41.13 -4.74
N PRO A 408 35.70 -39.93 -4.49
CA PRO A 408 36.06 -39.13 -3.32
C PRO A 408 35.91 -39.87 -1.97
N LEU A 409 34.79 -40.59 -1.76
CA LEU A 409 34.52 -41.30 -0.50
C LEU A 409 35.49 -42.48 -0.28
N VAL A 410 35.74 -43.27 -1.32
CA VAL A 410 36.73 -44.36 -1.27
C VAL A 410 38.14 -43.80 -1.08
N GLY A 411 38.48 -42.70 -1.77
CA GLY A 411 39.75 -42.00 -1.61
C GLY A 411 39.97 -41.45 -0.20
N ALA A 412 38.89 -41.10 0.51
CA ALA A 412 38.93 -40.71 1.93
C ALA A 412 39.11 -41.88 2.90
N GLY A 413 39.11 -43.13 2.40
CA GLY A 413 39.33 -44.33 3.20
C GLY A 413 38.06 -45.01 3.70
N MET A 414 36.90 -44.74 3.08
CA MET A 414 35.69 -45.53 3.35
C MET A 414 35.83 -46.95 2.78
N ASP A 415 35.45 -47.93 3.58
CA ASP A 415 35.47 -49.34 3.18
C ASP A 415 34.32 -49.65 2.20
N ILE A 416 34.68 -50.13 1.01
CA ILE A 416 33.73 -50.51 -0.04
C ILE A 416 33.01 -51.82 0.28
N GLU A 417 33.58 -52.65 1.16
CA GLU A 417 33.02 -53.91 1.62
C GLU A 417 32.24 -53.75 2.94
N ALA A 418 32.04 -52.50 3.41
CA ALA A 418 31.23 -52.23 4.59
C ALA A 418 29.81 -52.77 4.38
N VAL A 419 29.26 -53.40 5.42
CA VAL A 419 27.89 -53.91 5.43
C VAL A 419 26.96 -52.78 5.91
N ASP A 420 25.74 -52.74 5.37
CA ASP A 420 24.73 -51.73 5.65
C ASP A 420 24.09 -51.80 7.04
#